data_AF-A0A2J8RN70-F1
#
_entry.id   AF-A0A2J8RN70-F1
#
_cell.length_a   1.000
_cell.length_b   1.000
_cell.length_c   1.000
_cell.angle_alpha   90.00
_cell.angle_beta   90.00
_cell.angle_gamma   90.00
#
_symmetry.space_group_name_H-M   'P 1'
#
loop_
_entity.id
_entity.type
_entity.pdbx_description
1 polymer ?
#
loop_
_entity_poly.entity_id
_entity_poly.type
_entity_poly.pdbx_seq_one_letter_code
_entity_poly.pdbx_strand_id
1 'polypeptide(L)'
;LQAFMYILGICLIMELIGGVVALTFRNQTIDFLNDNIRRGIENYYDDLDFKNIMDFVQKNFKCCGGEDYRDWSKNQYHDCSAPGPLACGVPYTCCIRNTTEVVNTMCGYKTIDKERFSVQDVIYVRGCTNAVIIWFMDNYTIMAGILLGILLPQITGVSD
;
A
#
# COMPACT_ATOMS: atom_id res chain seq x y z
N LEU A 1 -32.77 -18.99 -8.61
CA LEU A 1 -32.53 -18.04 -9.73
C LEU A 1 -32.78 -16.59 -9.34
N GLN A 2 -33.99 -16.23 -8.89
CA GLN A 2 -34.32 -14.82 -8.56
C GLN A 2 -33.39 -14.19 -7.50
N ALA A 3 -33.13 -14.88 -6.39
CA ALA A 3 -32.20 -14.39 -5.37
C ALA A 3 -30.77 -14.16 -5.91
N PHE A 4 -30.32 -15.00 -6.86
CA PHE A 4 -29.01 -14.87 -7.48
C PHE A 4 -28.93 -13.62 -8.36
N MET A 5 -29.93 -13.37 -9.22
CA MET A 5 -30.00 -12.15 -10.03
C MET A 5 -30.06 -10.88 -9.16
N TYR A 6 -30.83 -10.90 -8.07
CA TYR A 6 -30.89 -9.75 -7.16
C TYR A 6 -29.55 -9.47 -6.48
N ILE A 7 -28.83 -10.51 -6.04
CA ILE A 7 -27.50 -10.34 -5.44
C ILE A 7 -26.53 -9.75 -6.47
N LEU A 8 -26.49 -10.29 -7.71
CA LEU A 8 -25.63 -9.76 -8.77
C LEU A 8 -25.98 -8.31 -9.12
N GLY A 9 -27.27 -7.97 -9.21
CA GLY A 9 -27.72 -6.60 -9.44
C GLY A 9 -27.29 -5.64 -8.32
N ILE A 10 -27.38 -6.06 -7.06
CA ILE A 10 -26.89 -5.27 -5.91
C ILE A 10 -25.38 -5.09 -5.97
N CYS A 11 -24.61 -6.15 -6.26
CA CYS A 11 -23.17 -6.07 -6.44
C CYS A 11 -22.79 -5.06 -7.53
N LEU A 12 -23.43 -5.15 -8.71
CA LEU A 12 -23.17 -4.25 -9.82
C LEU A 12 -23.45 -2.78 -9.45
N ILE A 13 -24.55 -2.51 -8.74
CA ILE A 13 -24.87 -1.16 -8.26
C ILE A 13 -23.81 -0.66 -7.27
N MET A 14 -23.37 -1.50 -6.32
CA MET A 14 -22.32 -1.14 -5.37
C MET A 14 -20.98 -0.86 -6.08
N GLU A 15 -20.62 -1.64 -7.09
CA GLU A 15 -19.41 -1.42 -7.89
C GLU A 15 -19.45 -0.09 -8.65
N LEU A 16 -20.58 0.25 -9.28
CA LEU A 16 -20.76 1.52 -9.98
C LEU A 16 -20.67 2.71 -9.02
N ILE A 17 -21.35 2.63 -7.86
CA ILE A 17 -21.28 3.66 -6.82
C ILE A 17 -19.84 3.81 -6.31
N GLY A 18 -19.18 2.68 -6.01
CA GLY A 18 -17.79 2.66 -5.55
C GLY A 18 -16.84 3.30 -6.55
N GLY A 19 -17.00 3.00 -7.85
CA GLY A 19 -16.23 3.61 -8.93
C GLY A 19 -16.43 5.13 -9.02
N VAL A 20 -17.68 5.60 -8.97
CA VAL A 20 -18.00 7.04 -8.99
C VAL A 20 -17.40 7.76 -7.77
N VAL A 21 -17.50 7.17 -6.58
CA VAL A 21 -16.92 7.74 -5.35
C VAL A 21 -15.40 7.80 -5.45
N ALA A 22 -14.75 6.71 -5.87
CA ALA A 22 -13.29 6.67 -6.00
C ALA A 22 -12.74 7.69 -7.01
N LEU A 23 -13.48 7.96 -8.09
CA LEU A 23 -13.10 8.97 -9.08
C LEU A 23 -13.37 10.40 -8.58
N THR A 24 -14.55 10.65 -8.01
CA THR A 24 -14.98 12.00 -7.59
C THR A 24 -14.22 12.47 -6.34
N PHE A 25 -14.00 11.57 -5.39
CA PHE A 25 -13.38 11.85 -4.09
C PHE A 25 -11.97 11.26 -3.99
N ARG A 26 -11.25 11.14 -5.11
CA ARG A 26 -9.94 10.49 -5.21
C ARG A 26 -8.96 10.93 -4.12
N ASN A 27 -8.83 12.23 -3.88
CA ASN A 27 -7.90 12.75 -2.87
C ASN A 27 -8.30 12.29 -1.46
N GLN A 28 -9.59 12.39 -1.11
CA GLN A 28 -10.10 11.92 0.19
C GLN A 28 -9.94 10.41 0.35
N THR A 29 -10.13 9.63 -0.71
CA THR A 29 -9.88 8.18 -0.70
C THR A 29 -8.40 7.88 -0.43
N ILE A 30 -7.48 8.62 -1.05
CA ILE A 30 -6.04 8.47 -0.84
C ILE A 30 -5.65 8.85 0.60
N ASP A 31 -6.17 9.97 1.11
CA ASP A 31 -5.91 10.41 2.48
C ASP A 31 -6.43 9.40 3.49
N PHE A 32 -7.66 8.90 3.29
CA PHE A 32 -8.23 7.84 4.11
C PHE A 32 -7.37 6.57 4.09
N LEU A 33 -6.86 6.15 2.93
CA LEU A 33 -5.96 5.01 2.83
C LEU A 33 -4.65 5.25 3.60
N ASN A 34 -4.02 6.41 3.42
CA ASN A 34 -2.79 6.76 4.12
C ASN A 34 -2.98 6.77 5.65
N ASP A 35 -4.10 7.29 6.14
CA ASP A 35 -4.42 7.29 7.57
C ASP A 35 -4.62 5.88 8.13
N ASN A 36 -5.28 4.99 7.38
CA ASN A 36 -5.39 3.59 7.77
C ASN A 36 -4.04 2.87 7.76
N ILE A 37 -3.18 3.15 6.77
CA ILE A 37 -1.82 2.59 6.74
C ILE A 37 -1.01 3.07 7.94
N ARG A 38 -1.09 4.35 8.33
CA ARG A 38 -0.42 4.88 9.52
C ARG A 38 -0.87 4.19 10.80
N ARG A 39 -2.18 3.97 10.96
CA ARG A 39 -2.74 3.19 12.09
C ARG A 39 -2.27 1.74 12.08
N GLY A 40 -2.15 1.14 10.91
CA GLY A 40 -1.56 -0.20 10.76
C GLY A 40 -0.08 -0.23 11.14
N ILE A 41 0.69 0.80 10.74
CA ILE A 41 2.11 0.95 11.09
C ILE A 41 2.31 0.99 12.61
N GLU A 42 1.43 1.65 13.37
CA GLU A 42 1.48 1.66 14.85
C GLU A 42 1.54 0.22 15.42
N ASN A 43 0.79 -0.71 14.84
CA ASN A 43 0.67 -2.11 15.29
C ASN A 43 1.46 -3.10 14.42
N TYR A 44 2.43 -2.65 13.62
CA TYR A 44 3.14 -3.49 12.64
C TYR A 44 3.86 -4.73 13.21
N TYR A 45 4.22 -4.74 14.50
CA TYR A 45 4.83 -5.91 15.14
C TYR A 45 3.83 -6.81 15.87
N ASP A 46 2.62 -6.31 16.12
CA ASP A 46 1.56 -7.02 16.85
C ASP A 46 0.55 -7.66 15.90
N ASP A 47 0.32 -7.05 14.73
CA ASP A 47 -0.55 -7.56 13.68
C ASP A 47 0.27 -8.22 12.56
N LEU A 48 0.28 -9.56 12.55
CA LEU A 48 1.02 -10.35 11.56
C LEU A 48 0.44 -10.22 10.14
N ASP A 49 -0.87 -10.04 10.01
CA ASP A 49 -1.53 -9.93 8.71
C ASP A 49 -1.18 -8.59 8.06
N PHE A 50 -1.31 -7.50 8.82
CA PHE A 50 -0.86 -6.18 8.36
C PHE A 50 0.63 -6.20 8.02
N LYS A 51 1.46 -6.80 8.89
CA LYS A 51 2.90 -6.94 8.65
C LYS A 51 3.20 -7.61 7.32
N ASN A 52 2.58 -8.77 7.06
CA ASN A 52 2.80 -9.53 5.84
C ASN A 52 2.40 -8.75 4.58
N ILE A 53 1.26 -8.05 4.63
CA ILE A 53 0.79 -7.20 3.53
C ILE A 53 1.77 -6.04 3.31
N MET A 54 2.13 -5.31 4.36
CA MET A 54 3.03 -4.16 4.26
C MET A 54 4.42 -4.56 3.76
N ASP A 55 4.98 -5.68 4.26
CA ASP A 55 6.25 -6.24 3.80
C ASP A 55 6.19 -6.58 2.31
N PHE A 56 5.11 -7.22 1.87
CA PHE A 56 4.89 -7.56 0.47
C PHE A 56 4.82 -6.30 -0.38
N VAL A 57 4.02 -5.31 0.03
CA VAL A 57 3.82 -4.08 -0.72
C VAL A 57 5.14 -3.32 -0.87
N GLN A 58 5.88 -3.11 0.23
CA GLN A 58 7.15 -2.39 0.21
C GLN A 58 8.20 -3.05 -0.69
N LYS A 59 8.32 -4.38 -0.61
CA LYS A 59 9.26 -5.16 -1.43
C LYS A 59 8.89 -5.14 -2.92
N ASN A 60 7.62 -5.37 -3.24
CA ASN A 60 7.18 -5.51 -4.64
C ASN A 60 7.08 -4.17 -5.36
N PHE A 61 6.55 -3.15 -4.69
CA PHE A 61 6.33 -1.82 -5.27
C PHE A 61 7.48 -0.84 -5.01
N LYS A 62 8.56 -1.30 -4.36
CA LYS A 62 9.79 -0.52 -4.13
C LYS A 62 9.47 0.84 -3.51
N CYS A 63 8.81 0.79 -2.35
CA CYS A 63 8.26 1.93 -1.64
C CYS A 63 8.46 1.77 -0.13
N CYS A 64 8.20 2.83 0.64
CA CYS A 64 8.28 2.80 2.10
C CYS A 64 7.23 3.69 2.74
N GLY A 65 6.61 3.21 3.83
CA GLY A 65 5.50 3.89 4.50
C GLY A 65 4.20 3.86 3.67
N GLY A 66 3.23 4.69 4.02
CA GLY A 66 1.99 4.86 3.25
C GLY A 66 2.12 6.00 2.26
N GLU A 67 2.25 7.21 2.78
CA GLU A 67 2.47 8.45 2.03
C GLU A 67 3.96 8.77 1.91
N ASP A 68 4.72 8.54 2.97
CA ASP A 68 6.15 8.80 3.02
C ASP A 68 6.87 7.83 3.97
N TYR A 69 8.17 7.61 3.76
CA TYR A 69 8.98 6.76 4.63
C TYR A 69 8.97 7.22 6.10
N ARG A 70 8.73 8.50 6.36
CA ARG A 70 8.60 9.06 7.72
C ARG A 70 7.34 8.61 8.46
N ASP A 71 6.36 7.99 7.79
CA ASP A 71 5.19 7.41 8.46
C ASP A 71 5.59 6.36 9.52
N TRP A 72 6.76 5.73 9.36
CA TRP A 72 7.33 4.81 10.34
C TRP A 72 7.60 5.44 11.71
N SER A 73 7.74 6.77 11.80
CA SER A 73 7.84 7.47 13.10
C SER A 73 6.61 7.28 13.99
N LYS A 74 5.46 6.85 13.44
CA LYS A 74 4.27 6.52 14.23
C LYS A 74 4.39 5.21 14.99
N ASN A 75 5.29 4.31 14.58
CA ASN A 75 5.50 3.05 15.28
C ASN A 75 6.37 3.24 16.52
N GLN A 76 5.97 2.65 17.65
CA GLN A 76 6.67 2.77 18.94
C GLN A 76 8.14 2.31 18.95
N TYR A 77 8.57 1.45 18.01
CA TYR A 77 9.95 0.98 17.90
C TYR A 77 10.80 1.81 16.93
N HIS A 78 10.15 2.51 15.99
CA HIS A 78 10.82 3.29 14.93
C HIS A 78 10.76 4.80 15.20
N ASP A 79 9.94 5.26 16.14
CA ASP A 79 9.98 6.63 16.66
C ASP A 79 11.41 6.99 17.07
N CYS A 80 11.85 8.23 16.79
CA CYS A 80 13.24 8.64 17.06
C CYS A 80 13.55 8.75 18.56
N SER A 81 12.52 8.81 19.42
CA SER A 81 12.61 8.80 20.88
C SER A 81 12.60 7.39 21.45
N ALA A 82 12.34 6.37 20.63
CA ALA A 82 12.28 4.98 21.06
C ALA A 82 13.66 4.48 21.54
N PRO A 83 13.70 3.57 22.52
CA PRO A 83 14.93 2.89 22.86
C PRO A 83 15.26 1.81 21.82
N GLY A 84 16.55 1.63 21.54
CA GLY A 84 17.05 0.49 20.77
C GLY A 84 17.47 0.80 19.33
N PRO A 85 17.88 -0.23 18.58
CA PRO A 85 18.53 -0.07 17.28
C PRO A 85 17.56 0.28 16.14
N LEU A 86 16.25 0.11 16.33
CA LEU A 86 15.25 0.43 15.31
C LEU A 86 14.82 1.91 15.34
N ALA A 87 15.15 2.62 16.42
CA ALA A 87 14.76 4.01 16.62
C ALA A 87 15.23 4.90 15.47
N CYS A 88 14.34 5.79 15.04
CA CYS A 88 14.55 6.70 13.91
C CYS A 88 14.87 5.99 12.57
N GLY A 89 14.47 4.73 12.45
CA GLY A 89 14.70 3.91 11.28
C GLY A 89 13.44 3.52 10.54
N VAL A 90 13.62 2.76 9.47
CA VAL A 90 12.56 2.08 8.74
C VAL A 90 12.88 0.58 8.67
N PRO A 91 11.89 -0.30 8.47
CA PRO A 91 12.16 -1.72 8.31
C PRO A 91 13.00 -2.03 7.07
N TYR A 92 13.73 -3.14 7.13
CA TYR A 92 14.59 -3.63 6.04
C TYR A 92 13.86 -3.87 4.70
N THR A 93 12.53 -3.96 4.72
CA THR A 93 11.66 -4.06 3.53
C THR A 93 11.68 -2.79 2.68
N CYS A 94 11.96 -1.63 3.30
CA CYS A 94 12.11 -0.35 2.63
C CYS A 94 13.46 -0.18 1.93
N CYS A 95 14.42 -1.08 2.16
CA CYS A 95 15.78 -0.89 1.68
C CYS A 95 15.95 -1.28 0.22
N ILE A 96 16.80 -0.51 -0.46
CA ILE A 96 17.22 -0.81 -1.82
C ILE A 96 18.13 -2.03 -1.75
N ARG A 97 17.75 -3.09 -2.47
CA ARG A 97 18.53 -4.34 -2.53
C ARG A 97 19.28 -4.41 -3.83
N ASN A 98 20.60 -4.57 -3.74
CA ASN A 98 21.40 -5.01 -4.87
C ASN A 98 21.38 -6.55 -4.90
N THR A 99 21.04 -7.15 -6.04
CA THR A 99 20.87 -8.60 -6.19
C THR A 99 22.18 -9.39 -6.04
N THR A 100 23.32 -8.71 -6.00
CA THR A 100 24.66 -9.30 -5.94
C THR A 100 25.30 -9.30 -4.55
N GLU A 101 24.65 -8.71 -3.54
CA GLU A 101 25.25 -8.48 -2.22
C GLU A 101 24.42 -9.09 -1.07
N VAL A 102 25.08 -9.34 0.06
CA VAL A 102 24.43 -9.79 1.30
C VAL A 102 23.42 -8.74 1.75
N VAL A 103 22.20 -9.17 2.05
CA VAL A 103 21.12 -8.26 2.49
C VAL A 103 21.52 -7.58 3.80
N ASN A 104 21.79 -6.28 3.75
CA ASN A 104 21.97 -5.47 4.95
C ASN A 104 20.60 -5.25 5.61
N THR A 105 20.32 -5.92 6.72
CA THR A 105 19.05 -5.77 7.46
C THR A 105 18.99 -4.50 8.31
N MET A 106 20.10 -3.77 8.45
CA MET A 106 20.24 -2.52 9.21
C MET A 106 20.34 -1.27 8.31
N CYS A 107 20.15 -1.41 7.01
CA CYS A 107 20.12 -0.31 6.02
C CYS A 107 19.19 0.85 6.39
N GLY A 108 18.07 0.57 7.07
CA GLY A 108 17.09 1.56 7.49
C GLY A 108 17.49 2.35 8.75
N TYR A 109 18.63 2.06 9.38
CA TYR A 109 19.06 2.70 10.62
C TYR A 109 19.27 4.21 10.47
N LYS A 110 18.64 5.01 11.35
CA LYS A 110 18.75 6.48 11.36
C LYS A 110 18.57 7.08 9.97
N THR A 111 17.42 6.78 9.37
CA THR A 111 17.04 7.29 8.06
C THR A 111 15.98 8.38 8.17
N ILE A 112 15.14 8.35 9.21
CA ILE A 112 14.08 9.34 9.45
C ILE A 112 14.64 10.72 9.84
N ASP A 113 15.74 10.76 10.59
CA ASP A 113 16.45 11.98 11.01
C ASP A 113 17.24 12.65 9.87
N LYS A 114 17.51 11.92 8.79
CA LYS A 114 18.30 12.41 7.66
C LYS A 114 17.45 13.12 6.61
N GLU A 115 18.11 13.98 5.84
CA GLU A 115 17.50 14.62 4.68
C GLU A 115 17.18 13.58 3.60
N ARG A 116 16.04 13.75 2.93
CA ARG A 116 15.54 12.82 1.89
C ARG A 116 16.60 12.48 0.84
N PHE A 117 17.35 13.48 0.38
CA PHE A 117 18.38 13.30 -0.65
C PHE A 117 19.53 12.40 -0.20
N SER A 118 19.85 12.40 1.10
CA SER A 118 20.95 11.58 1.64
C SER A 118 20.57 10.11 1.83
N VAL A 119 19.28 9.76 1.81
CA VAL A 119 18.77 8.39 2.03
C VAL A 119 18.11 7.78 0.80
N GLN A 120 17.92 8.56 -0.28
CA GLN A 120 17.24 8.10 -1.50
C GLN A 120 17.93 6.90 -2.19
N ASP A 121 19.25 6.77 -2.01
CA ASP A 121 20.06 5.70 -2.59
C ASP A 121 20.24 4.50 -1.63
N VAL A 122 19.69 4.61 -0.41
CA VAL A 122 19.74 3.57 0.63
C VAL A 122 18.37 2.90 0.81
N ILE A 123 17.29 3.70 0.79
CA ILE A 123 15.91 3.25 0.98
C ILE A 123 14.99 3.82 -0.09
N TYR A 124 13.88 3.14 -0.32
CA TYR A 124 12.80 3.64 -1.16
C TYR A 124 12.04 4.75 -0.44
N VAL A 125 12.39 6.01 -0.71
CA VAL A 125 11.77 7.17 -0.05
C VAL A 125 10.33 7.49 -0.51
N ARG A 126 9.84 6.85 -1.57
CA ARG A 126 8.47 7.06 -2.09
C ARG A 126 7.45 6.28 -1.25
N GLY A 127 6.34 6.92 -0.90
CA GLY A 127 5.19 6.26 -0.27
C GLY A 127 4.55 5.17 -1.11
N CYS A 128 4.08 4.11 -0.45
CA CYS A 128 3.50 2.96 -1.13
C CYS A 128 2.15 3.25 -1.79
N THR A 129 1.32 4.12 -1.23
CA THR A 129 0.02 4.47 -1.83
C THR A 129 0.20 5.02 -3.25
N ASN A 130 1.13 5.96 -3.41
CA ASN A 130 1.44 6.52 -4.72
C ASN A 130 2.14 5.50 -5.65
N ALA A 131 3.05 4.68 -5.11
CA ALA A 131 3.74 3.66 -5.90
C ALA A 131 2.78 2.62 -6.51
N VAL A 132 1.81 2.15 -5.71
CA VAL A 132 0.77 1.22 -6.15
C VAL A 132 -0.16 1.86 -7.18
N ILE A 133 -0.57 3.12 -6.98
CA ILE A 133 -1.38 3.85 -7.96
C ILE A 133 -0.65 3.96 -9.30
N ILE A 134 0.64 4.32 -9.29
CA ILE A 134 1.44 4.41 -10.51
C ILE A 134 1.50 3.04 -11.20
N TRP A 135 1.74 1.97 -10.44
CA TRP A 135 1.73 0.62 -11.00
C TRP A 135 0.39 0.27 -11.65
N PHE A 136 -0.74 0.62 -11.05
CA PHE A 136 -2.05 0.39 -11.67
C PHE A 136 -2.21 1.13 -13.00
N MET A 137 -1.74 2.37 -13.07
CA MET A 137 -1.81 3.17 -14.30
C MET A 137 -0.89 2.62 -15.39
N ASP A 138 0.32 2.18 -15.01
CA ASP A 138 1.28 1.57 -15.94
C ASP A 138 0.82 0.19 -16.44
N ASN A 139 -0.01 -0.51 -15.65
CA ASN A 139 -0.56 -1.83 -15.98
C ASN A 139 -2.06 -1.78 -16.29
N TYR A 140 -2.51 -0.70 -16.95
CA TYR A 140 -3.93 -0.48 -17.23
C TYR A 140 -4.59 -1.62 -18.04
N THR A 141 -3.83 -2.35 -18.87
CA THR A 141 -4.34 -3.48 -19.65
C THR A 141 -4.73 -4.66 -18.76
N ILE A 142 -3.90 -4.98 -17.76
CA ILE A 142 -4.20 -6.01 -16.75
C ILE A 142 -5.43 -5.58 -15.94
N MET A 143 -5.47 -4.31 -15.52
CA MET A 143 -6.61 -3.78 -14.78
C MET A 143 -7.91 -3.79 -15.59
N ALA A 144 -7.86 -3.42 -16.87
CA ALA A 144 -9.02 -3.50 -17.75
C ALA A 144 -9.50 -4.95 -17.92
N GLY A 145 -8.57 -5.92 -18.03
CA GLY A 145 -8.91 -7.35 -18.07
C GLY A 145 -9.61 -7.83 -16.80
N ILE A 146 -9.12 -7.43 -15.62
CA ILE A 146 -9.75 -7.75 -14.33
C ILE A 146 -11.14 -7.12 -14.24
N LEU A 147 -11.27 -5.83 -14.59
CA LEU A 147 -12.55 -5.13 -14.56
C LEU A 147 -13.59 -5.81 -15.47
N LEU A 148 -13.20 -6.15 -16.70
CA LEU A 148 -14.08 -6.88 -17.63
C LEU A 148 -14.44 -8.27 -17.11
N GLY A 149 -13.49 -8.98 -16.51
CA GLY A 149 -13.73 -10.29 -15.90
C GLY A 149 -14.72 -10.26 -14.72
N ILE A 150 -14.79 -9.15 -14.01
CA ILE A 150 -15.75 -8.91 -12.92
C ILE A 150 -17.11 -8.48 -13.48
N LEU A 151 -17.14 -7.51 -14.40
CA LEU A 151 -18.37 -6.88 -14.88
C LEU A 151 -19.16 -7.75 -15.88
N LEU A 152 -18.49 -8.46 -16.80
CA LEU A 152 -19.19 -9.23 -17.84
C LEU A 152 -20.10 -10.33 -17.27
N PRO A 153 -19.66 -11.18 -16.32
CA PRO A 153 -20.52 -12.20 -15.73
C PRO A 153 -21.71 -11.62 -14.96
N GLN A 154 -21.54 -10.45 -14.33
CA GLN A 154 -22.61 -9.77 -13.60
C GLN A 154 -23.68 -9.26 -14.56
N ILE A 155 -23.28 -8.66 -15.69
CA ILE A 155 -24.22 -8.16 -16.70
C ILE A 155 -25.00 -9.31 -17.34
N THR A 156 -24.30 -10.38 -17.78
CA THR A 156 -24.97 -11.54 -18.39
C THR A 156 -25.88 -12.25 -17.39
N GLY A 157 -25.44 -12.42 -16.15
CA GLY A 157 -26.21 -13.10 -15.10
C GLY A 157 -27.40 -12.31 -14.57
N VAL A 158 -27.48 -11.00 -14.81
CA VAL A 158 -28.65 -10.17 -14.52
C VAL A 158 -29.63 -10.13 -15.71
N SER A 159 -29.15 -10.35 -16.93
CA SER A 159 -29.97 -10.35 -18.15
C SER A 159 -30.63 -11.69 -18.50
N ASP A 160 -30.17 -12.80 -17.92
CA ASP A 160 -30.69 -14.17 -18.08
C ASP A 160 -31.70 -14.56 -16.97
#